data_AF-A0A1I7RKR8-F1
#
_entry.id   AF-A0A1I7RKR8-F1
#
_cell.length_a   1.000
_cell.length_b   1.000
_cell.length_c   1.000
_cell.angle_alpha   90.00
_cell.angle_beta   90.00
_cell.angle_gamma   90.00
#
_symmetry.space_group_name_H-M   'P 1'
#
loop_
_entity.id
_entity.type
_entity.pdbx_description
1 polymer ?
#
loop_
_entity_poly.entity_id
_entity_poly.type
_entity_poly.pdbx_seq_one_letter_code
_entity_poly.pdbx_strand_id
1 'polypeptide(L)'
;MIWEMFFVALWLLMPPVHANPPDACLLRCKDNYLQHMQSLAAEKSQMWSISLSTPLQGLFSKHSHLSVYDRLSISCDAHKQFVVCLNKCSDSKGRKILEAGQSSWSFICNSFEDSPDFQDEVLPCWQSHGELISTKCHIHAVMVQNSVMDLIQNGWADPTSTLDDLCRSVTLYDKCYIGQSDVHCGQKGWKFLLQLNTRNSMVLVQLLSQSAGVNVIPWACQQWKHPVEYAEWHAQRLSNSNFGYKVTISLLHLAVLLAAFL
;
A
#
# COMPACT_ATOMS: atom_id res chain seq x y z
N MET A 1 -0.02 0.85 -2.01
CA MET A 1 -0.04 -0.46 -1.31
C MET A 1 -1.36 -1.23 -1.52
N ILE A 2 -1.88 -1.31 -2.74
CA ILE A 2 -3.26 -1.75 -3.03
C ILE A 2 -3.19 -2.74 -4.19
N TRP A 3 -2.66 -3.91 -3.91
CA TRP A 3 -2.21 -4.79 -4.99
C TRP A 3 -3.07 -6.03 -5.18
N GLU A 4 -3.51 -6.67 -4.10
CA GLU A 4 -4.49 -7.79 -4.19
C GLU A 4 -5.84 -7.32 -4.79
N MET A 5 -6.18 -6.03 -4.63
CA MET A 5 -7.47 -5.45 -5.02
C MET A 5 -7.56 -5.07 -6.51
N PHE A 6 -6.45 -4.59 -7.08
CA PHE A 6 -6.41 -4.13 -8.47
C PHE A 6 -6.37 -5.31 -9.46
N PHE A 7 -5.94 -6.50 -9.05
CA PHE A 7 -5.92 -7.66 -9.94
C PHE A 7 -7.31 -8.12 -10.36
N VAL A 8 -8.26 -8.13 -9.44
CA VAL A 8 -9.65 -8.49 -9.74
C VAL A 8 -10.31 -7.35 -10.53
N ALA A 9 -10.11 -6.10 -10.12
CA ALA A 9 -10.67 -4.93 -10.80
C ALA A 9 -10.13 -4.77 -12.23
N LEU A 10 -8.82 -4.83 -12.45
CA LEU A 10 -8.20 -4.61 -13.76
C LEU A 10 -8.47 -5.77 -14.73
N TRP A 11 -8.64 -6.99 -14.22
CA TRP A 11 -9.02 -8.16 -15.02
C TRP A 11 -10.53 -8.14 -15.35
N LEU A 12 -11.37 -7.64 -14.44
CA LEU A 12 -12.80 -7.40 -14.68
C LEU A 12 -13.11 -6.15 -15.51
N LEU A 13 -12.20 -5.16 -15.54
CA LEU A 13 -12.26 -3.94 -16.36
C LEU A 13 -11.60 -4.12 -17.74
N MET A 14 -11.03 -5.30 -18.02
CA MET A 14 -10.78 -5.67 -19.41
C MET A 14 -12.13 -5.92 -20.06
N PRO A 15 -12.46 -5.26 -21.19
CA PRO A 15 -13.67 -5.61 -21.93
C PRO A 15 -13.58 -7.10 -22.29
N PRO A 16 -14.70 -7.77 -22.55
CA PRO A 16 -14.69 -9.07 -23.20
C PRO A 16 -14.15 -8.87 -24.62
N VAL A 17 -12.84 -8.70 -24.74
CA VAL A 17 -12.13 -8.82 -25.99
C VAL A 17 -12.32 -10.28 -26.34
N HIS A 18 -13.22 -10.50 -27.28
CA HIS A 18 -13.57 -11.80 -27.79
C HIS A 18 -12.28 -12.58 -28.11
N ALA A 19 -12.31 -13.88 -27.76
CA ALA A 19 -11.58 -14.97 -28.41
C ALA A 19 -10.37 -15.63 -27.73
N ASN A 20 -10.15 -15.55 -26.41
CA ASN A 20 -9.37 -16.61 -25.73
C ASN A 20 -9.84 -16.85 -24.29
N PRO A 21 -9.98 -18.13 -23.86
CA PRO A 21 -10.16 -18.44 -22.45
C PRO A 21 -8.97 -17.89 -21.66
N PRO A 22 -9.19 -17.52 -20.38
CA PRO A 22 -8.13 -17.02 -19.54
C PRO A 22 -6.97 -18.03 -19.46
N ASP A 23 -5.73 -17.55 -19.62
CA ASP A 23 -4.53 -18.41 -19.64
C ASP A 23 -4.50 -19.26 -18.36
N ALA A 24 -4.71 -20.57 -18.53
CA ALA A 24 -4.80 -21.52 -17.43
C ALA A 24 -3.52 -21.57 -16.60
N CYS A 25 -2.35 -21.26 -17.20
CA CYS A 25 -1.09 -21.14 -16.48
C CYS A 25 -1.13 -19.96 -15.50
N LEU A 26 -1.54 -18.78 -15.99
CA LEU A 26 -1.62 -17.56 -15.18
C LEU A 26 -2.65 -17.69 -14.05
N LEU A 27 -3.82 -18.28 -14.35
CA LEU A 27 -4.84 -18.55 -13.34
C LEU A 27 -4.32 -19.47 -12.23
N ARG A 28 -3.64 -20.56 -12.60
CA ARG A 28 -3.05 -21.48 -11.62
C ARG A 28 -2.00 -20.80 -10.74
N CYS A 29 -1.13 -19.96 -11.32
CA CYS A 29 -0.16 -19.20 -10.52
C CYS A 29 -0.86 -18.27 -9.52
N LYS A 30 -1.87 -17.54 -9.98
CA LYS A 30 -2.65 -16.61 -9.17
C LYS A 30 -3.36 -17.34 -8.03
N ASP A 31 -4.08 -18.42 -8.32
CA ASP A 31 -4.88 -19.14 -7.33
C ASP A 31 -4.00 -19.79 -6.25
N ASN A 32 -2.86 -20.38 -6.64
CA ASN A 32 -1.88 -20.92 -5.70
C ASN A 32 -1.30 -19.83 -4.78
N TYR A 33 -0.95 -18.67 -5.36
CA TYR A 33 -0.42 -17.54 -4.59
C TYR A 33 -1.47 -17.00 -3.61
N LEU A 34 -2.71 -16.79 -4.07
CA LEU A 34 -3.81 -16.34 -3.22
C LEU A 34 -4.09 -17.32 -2.07
N GLN A 35 -4.11 -18.62 -2.35
CA GLN A 35 -4.28 -19.64 -1.31
C GLN A 35 -3.16 -19.60 -0.28
N HIS A 36 -1.92 -19.42 -0.72
CA HIS A 36 -0.77 -19.32 0.18
C HIS A 36 -0.84 -18.05 1.05
N MET A 37 -1.13 -16.89 0.46
CA MET A 37 -1.28 -15.63 1.20
C MET A 37 -2.47 -15.66 2.17
N GLN A 38 -3.57 -16.35 1.81
CA GLN A 38 -4.71 -16.55 2.70
C GLN A 38 -4.37 -17.41 3.92
N SER A 39 -3.44 -18.36 3.80
CA SER A 39 -2.99 -19.13 4.97
C SER A 39 -2.25 -18.29 6.01
N LEU A 40 -1.74 -17.11 5.63
CA LEU A 40 -1.11 -16.14 6.54
C LEU A 40 -2.14 -15.25 7.25
N ALA A 41 -3.36 -15.21 6.75
CA ALA A 41 -4.50 -14.60 7.41
C ALA A 41 -4.85 -15.42 8.66
N ALA A 42 -5.08 -14.75 9.80
CA ALA A 42 -5.64 -15.42 10.95
C ALA A 42 -6.94 -16.17 10.59
N GLU A 43 -7.11 -17.38 11.13
CA GLU A 43 -8.21 -18.34 10.89
C GLU A 43 -9.65 -17.79 11.06
N LYS A 44 -9.83 -16.52 11.43
CA LYS A 44 -11.14 -15.89 11.65
C LYS A 44 -11.47 -14.68 10.79
N SER A 45 -10.55 -14.22 9.93
CA SER A 45 -10.88 -13.13 9.03
C SER A 45 -10.67 -13.53 7.58
N GLN A 46 -11.71 -13.34 6.78
CA GLN A 46 -11.67 -13.30 5.32
C GLN A 46 -10.77 -12.14 4.80
N MET A 47 -9.76 -11.69 5.57
CA MET A 47 -8.89 -10.54 5.35
C MET A 47 -8.08 -10.60 4.07
N TRP A 48 -7.90 -11.78 3.49
CA TRP A 48 -7.06 -11.94 2.30
C TRP A 48 -7.81 -12.56 1.11
N SER A 49 -8.97 -13.16 1.32
CA SER A 49 -9.78 -13.76 0.25
C SER A 49 -10.94 -12.89 -0.23
N ILE A 50 -11.46 -11.97 0.61
CA ILE A 50 -12.62 -11.12 0.29
C ILE A 50 -12.44 -9.70 0.84
N SER A 51 -11.76 -9.53 1.97
CA SER A 51 -11.55 -8.24 2.63
C SER A 51 -10.19 -7.66 2.28
N LEU A 52 -9.98 -7.42 0.98
CA LEU A 52 -9.18 -6.33 0.41
C LEU A 52 -8.10 -5.72 1.35
N SER A 53 -7.16 -6.47 1.93
CA SER A 53 -6.23 -5.90 2.90
C SER A 53 -4.96 -5.44 2.19
N THR A 54 -4.41 -4.30 2.62
CA THR A 54 -3.13 -3.84 2.10
C THR A 54 -2.00 -4.70 2.70
N PRO A 55 -0.85 -4.87 2.00
CA PRO A 55 0.28 -5.64 2.52
C PRO A 55 0.68 -5.26 3.95
N LEU A 56 0.74 -3.97 4.28
CA LEU A 56 1.09 -3.54 5.65
C LEU A 56 0.01 -3.85 6.67
N GLN A 57 -1.27 -3.71 6.33
CA GLN A 57 -2.34 -4.03 7.27
C GLN A 57 -2.35 -5.53 7.59
N GLY A 58 -2.08 -6.36 6.59
CA GLY A 58 -1.89 -7.79 6.74
C GLY A 58 -0.66 -8.15 7.58
N LEU A 59 0.49 -7.56 7.28
CA LEU A 59 1.75 -7.75 8.03
C LEU A 59 1.65 -7.29 9.48
N PHE A 60 0.87 -6.25 9.76
CA PHE A 60 0.74 -5.65 11.09
C PHE A 60 -0.50 -6.15 11.85
N SER A 61 -1.22 -7.12 11.32
CA SER A 61 -2.46 -7.61 11.93
C SER A 61 -2.21 -8.24 13.31
N LYS A 62 -2.98 -7.78 14.30
CA LYS A 62 -3.01 -8.31 15.68
C LYS A 62 -3.44 -9.78 15.76
N HIS A 63 -4.20 -10.25 14.77
CA HIS A 63 -4.89 -11.53 14.86
C HIS A 63 -4.02 -12.73 14.45
N SER A 64 -2.81 -12.49 13.97
CA SER A 64 -1.91 -13.55 13.55
C SER A 64 -0.99 -13.97 14.71
N HIS A 65 -0.86 -15.28 14.89
CA HIS A 65 0.04 -15.89 15.88
C HIS A 65 1.52 -15.81 15.50
N LEU A 66 1.82 -15.42 14.26
CA LEU A 66 3.18 -15.28 13.75
C LEU A 66 3.78 -13.93 14.13
N SER A 67 5.11 -13.81 14.17
CA SER A 67 5.74 -12.49 14.28
C SER A 67 5.64 -11.73 12.95
N VAL A 68 5.86 -10.40 12.97
CA VAL A 68 5.96 -9.61 11.72
C VAL A 68 7.09 -10.15 10.83
N TYR A 69 8.20 -10.58 11.44
CA TYR A 69 9.32 -11.19 10.73
C TYR A 69 8.89 -12.46 10.00
N ASP A 70 8.22 -13.39 10.70
CA ASP A 70 7.81 -14.67 10.09
C ASP A 70 6.79 -14.43 8.97
N ARG A 71 5.81 -13.54 9.19
CA ARG A 71 4.84 -13.16 8.15
C ARG A 71 5.53 -12.56 6.92
N LEU A 72 6.55 -11.73 7.14
CA LEU A 72 7.30 -11.12 6.06
C LEU A 72 8.13 -12.15 5.30
N SER A 73 8.84 -13.04 6.02
CA SER A 73 9.63 -14.12 5.43
C SER A 73 8.76 -15.04 4.58
N ILE A 74 7.60 -15.46 5.08
CA ILE A 74 6.69 -16.35 4.35
C ILE A 74 6.06 -15.61 3.15
N SER A 75 5.62 -14.35 3.33
CA SER A 75 5.12 -13.53 2.22
C SER A 75 6.15 -13.37 1.11
N CYS A 76 7.42 -13.20 1.46
CA CYS A 76 8.50 -13.05 0.48
C CYS A 76 8.85 -14.35 -0.24
N ASP A 77 8.83 -15.48 0.46
CA ASP A 77 8.95 -16.79 -0.20
C ASP A 77 7.77 -17.05 -1.16
N ALA A 78 6.54 -16.76 -0.73
CA ALA A 78 5.34 -16.88 -1.56
C ALA A 78 5.42 -15.98 -2.81
N HIS A 79 5.85 -14.72 -2.64
CA HIS A 79 6.09 -13.79 -3.74
C HIS A 79 7.13 -14.33 -4.73
N LYS A 80 8.27 -14.84 -4.24
CA LYS A 80 9.32 -15.43 -5.08
C LYS A 80 8.81 -16.62 -5.87
N GLN A 81 8.07 -17.52 -5.22
CA GLN A 81 7.44 -18.67 -5.89
C GLN A 81 6.43 -18.22 -6.96
N PHE A 82 5.65 -17.17 -6.69
CA PHE A 82 4.70 -16.62 -7.65
C PHE A 82 5.40 -16.04 -8.89
N VAL A 83 6.47 -15.25 -8.71
CA VAL A 83 7.28 -14.73 -9.83
C VAL A 83 7.89 -15.86 -10.65
N VAL A 84 8.43 -16.90 -9.99
CA VAL A 84 8.93 -18.11 -10.67
C VAL A 84 7.83 -18.82 -11.46
N CYS A 85 6.61 -18.89 -10.91
CA CYS A 85 5.46 -19.46 -11.60
C CYS A 85 5.10 -18.64 -12.87
N LEU A 86 4.99 -17.33 -12.75
CA LEU A 86 4.69 -16.44 -13.88
C LEU A 86 5.71 -16.56 -15.01
N ASN A 87 7.00 -16.72 -14.68
CA ASN A 87 8.08 -16.89 -15.66
C ASN A 87 8.01 -18.21 -16.46
N LYS A 88 7.20 -19.18 -16.01
CA LYS A 88 6.93 -20.41 -16.78
C LYS A 88 5.75 -20.25 -17.75
N CYS A 89 4.95 -19.20 -17.61
CA CYS A 89 3.81 -18.92 -18.47
C CYS A 89 4.23 -18.13 -19.71
N SER A 90 3.34 -18.08 -20.71
CA SER A 90 3.57 -17.34 -21.95
C SER A 90 3.79 -15.84 -21.71
N ASP A 91 4.66 -15.18 -22.50
CA ASP A 91 4.81 -13.73 -22.42
C ASP A 91 3.56 -13.03 -22.97
N SER A 92 2.64 -12.70 -22.07
CA SER A 92 1.35 -12.10 -22.40
C SER A 92 1.13 -10.79 -21.66
N LYS A 93 0.16 -9.99 -22.12
CA LYS A 93 -0.28 -8.78 -21.40
C LYS A 93 -0.76 -9.13 -19.97
N GLY A 94 -1.44 -10.26 -19.81
CA GLY A 94 -1.88 -10.76 -18.50
C GLY A 94 -0.71 -11.05 -17.56
N ARG A 95 0.36 -11.69 -18.05
CA ARG A 95 1.59 -11.92 -17.27
C ARG A 95 2.21 -10.61 -16.79
N LYS A 96 2.36 -9.63 -17.70
CA LYS A 96 2.93 -8.30 -17.40
C LYS A 96 2.12 -7.55 -16.36
N ILE A 97 0.80 -7.64 -16.41
CA ILE A 97 -0.10 -7.05 -15.41
C ILE A 97 0.06 -7.75 -14.07
N LEU A 98 0.05 -9.08 -14.05
CA LEU A 98 0.26 -9.89 -12.84
C LEU A 98 1.60 -9.58 -12.17
N GLU A 99 2.67 -9.45 -12.96
CA GLU A 99 4.01 -9.12 -12.49
C GLU A 99 4.11 -7.67 -11.99
N ALA A 100 3.63 -6.70 -12.79
CA ALA A 100 3.58 -5.29 -12.39
C ALA A 100 2.86 -5.15 -11.05
N GLY A 101 1.81 -5.94 -10.84
CA GLY A 101 1.08 -5.91 -9.59
C GLY A 101 1.65 -6.55 -8.36
N GLN A 102 2.85 -7.07 -8.48
CA GLN A 102 3.62 -7.46 -7.32
C GLN A 102 4.63 -6.40 -6.90
N SER A 103 4.60 -5.19 -7.49
CA SER A 103 5.60 -4.15 -7.24
C SER A 103 5.77 -3.79 -5.75
N SER A 104 4.70 -3.83 -4.94
CA SER A 104 4.82 -3.65 -3.47
C SER A 104 5.65 -4.76 -2.83
N TRP A 105 5.29 -6.00 -3.11
CA TRP A 105 5.97 -7.16 -2.54
C TRP A 105 7.40 -7.27 -3.04
N SER A 106 7.66 -7.00 -4.31
CA SER A 106 9.04 -6.94 -4.82
C SER A 106 9.86 -5.88 -4.09
N PHE A 107 9.33 -4.67 -3.85
CA PHE A 107 10.07 -3.65 -3.10
C PHE A 107 10.32 -4.04 -1.65
N ILE A 108 9.28 -4.55 -0.97
CA ILE A 108 9.36 -4.98 0.42
C ILE A 108 10.35 -6.14 0.58
N CYS A 109 10.25 -7.16 -0.27
CA CYS A 109 11.07 -8.37 -0.19
C CYS A 109 12.52 -8.12 -0.59
N ASN A 110 12.78 -7.33 -1.64
CA ASN A 110 14.16 -6.93 -1.94
C ASN A 110 14.77 -6.14 -0.78
N SER A 111 13.98 -5.30 -0.09
CA SER A 111 14.49 -4.57 1.07
C SER A 111 14.70 -5.48 2.28
N PHE A 112 13.83 -6.47 2.46
CA PHE A 112 13.97 -7.49 3.50
C PHE A 112 15.23 -8.34 3.31
N GLU A 113 15.59 -8.69 2.07
CA GLU A 113 16.77 -9.49 1.75
C GLU A 113 18.06 -8.64 1.71
N ASP A 114 18.03 -7.45 1.10
CA ASP A 114 19.24 -6.75 0.65
C ASP A 114 19.52 -5.39 1.34
N SER A 115 18.63 -4.90 2.22
CA SER A 115 18.78 -3.56 2.83
C SER A 115 19.07 -3.63 4.34
N PRO A 116 20.31 -3.32 4.78
CA PRO A 116 20.65 -3.20 6.20
C PRO A 116 19.77 -2.17 6.91
N ASP A 117 19.51 -1.02 6.29
CA ASP A 117 18.62 0.01 6.84
C ASP A 117 17.21 -0.52 7.12
N PHE A 118 16.72 -1.43 6.27
CA PHE A 118 15.42 -2.06 6.49
C PHE A 118 15.50 -3.07 7.64
N GLN A 119 16.52 -3.94 7.65
CA GLN A 119 16.68 -4.99 8.65
C GLN A 119 16.96 -4.45 10.05
N ASP A 120 17.74 -3.37 10.17
CA ASP A 120 18.23 -2.84 11.44
C ASP A 120 17.26 -1.82 12.07
N GLU A 121 16.46 -1.11 11.27
CA GLU A 121 15.61 -0.02 11.79
C GLU A 121 14.13 -0.18 11.42
N VAL A 122 13.81 -0.45 10.15
CA VAL A 122 12.41 -0.49 9.71
C VAL A 122 11.70 -1.73 10.25
N LEU A 123 12.29 -2.92 10.08
CA LEU A 123 11.70 -4.18 10.49
C LEU A 123 11.55 -4.30 12.02
N PRO A 124 12.55 -3.96 12.86
CA PRO A 124 12.38 -3.98 14.31
C PRO A 124 11.31 -2.99 14.78
N CYS A 125 11.22 -1.82 14.14
CA CYS A 125 10.13 -0.90 14.43
C CYS A 125 8.77 -1.50 14.06
N TRP A 126 8.63 -2.12 12.89
CA TRP A 126 7.39 -2.76 12.48
C TRP A 126 6.98 -3.89 13.41
N GLN A 127 7.94 -4.68 13.91
CA GLN A 127 7.69 -5.70 14.94
C GLN A 127 7.12 -5.08 16.22
N SER A 128 7.62 -3.91 16.62
CA SER A 128 7.26 -3.25 17.89
C SER A 128 5.98 -2.40 17.79
N HIS A 129 5.78 -1.70 16.67
CA HIS A 129 4.78 -0.65 16.50
C HIS A 129 3.84 -0.88 15.32
N GLY A 130 4.05 -1.92 14.50
CA GLY A 130 3.26 -2.18 13.30
C GLY A 130 1.77 -2.26 13.61
N GLU A 131 1.39 -3.01 14.64
CA GLU A 131 -0.02 -3.12 15.07
C GLU A 131 -0.62 -1.76 15.38
N LEU A 132 0.08 -0.94 16.18
CA LEU A 132 -0.37 0.39 16.57
C LEU A 132 -0.54 1.32 15.35
N ILE A 133 0.42 1.29 14.43
CA ILE A 133 0.36 2.04 13.16
C ILE A 133 -0.88 1.59 12.36
N SER A 134 -1.08 0.28 12.22
CA SER A 134 -2.21 -0.31 11.50
C SER A 134 -3.55 0.08 12.09
N THR A 135 -3.70 0.00 13.42
CA THR A 135 -4.92 0.40 14.13
C THR A 135 -5.24 1.87 13.92
N LYS A 136 -4.26 2.77 14.02
CA LYS A 136 -4.49 4.21 13.82
C LYS A 136 -4.90 4.56 12.39
N CYS A 137 -4.46 3.78 11.41
CA CYS A 137 -4.78 3.99 10.00
C CYS A 137 -5.90 3.07 9.49
N HIS A 138 -6.57 2.32 10.37
CA HIS A 138 -7.55 1.31 10.00
C HIS A 138 -8.73 1.89 9.21
N ILE A 139 -9.27 3.03 9.62
CA ILE A 139 -10.40 3.69 8.94
C ILE A 139 -10.05 4.02 7.48
N HIS A 140 -8.85 4.54 7.22
CA HIS A 140 -8.41 4.83 5.85
C HIS A 140 -8.22 3.57 5.02
N ALA A 141 -7.84 2.46 5.67
CA ALA A 141 -7.74 1.18 4.98
C ALA A 141 -9.12 0.69 4.55
N VAL A 142 -10.12 0.79 5.42
CA VAL A 142 -11.53 0.49 5.09
C VAL A 142 -12.04 1.40 3.98
N MET A 143 -11.68 2.68 3.95
CA MET A 143 -12.03 3.59 2.83
C MET A 143 -11.47 3.09 1.49
N VAL A 144 -10.20 2.69 1.46
CA VAL A 144 -9.58 2.09 0.27
C VAL A 144 -10.33 0.83 -0.16
N GLN A 145 -10.64 -0.06 0.78
CA GLN A 145 -11.41 -1.28 0.50
C GLN A 145 -12.73 -0.96 -0.18
N ASN A 146 -13.49 -0.03 0.39
CA ASN A 146 -14.79 0.37 -0.14
C ASN A 146 -14.65 1.00 -1.54
N SER A 147 -13.68 1.89 -1.76
CA SER A 147 -13.46 2.50 -3.07
C SER A 147 -13.04 1.49 -4.14
N VAL A 148 -12.30 0.43 -3.78
CA VAL A 148 -12.01 -0.64 -4.74
C VAL A 148 -13.24 -1.48 -5.03
N MET A 149 -14.05 -1.83 -4.02
CA MET A 149 -15.32 -2.53 -4.26
C MET A 149 -16.23 -1.74 -5.18
N ASP A 150 -16.31 -0.43 -4.98
CA ASP A 150 -17.10 0.48 -5.80
C ASP A 150 -16.56 0.54 -7.24
N LEU A 151 -15.24 0.65 -7.43
CA LEU A 151 -14.63 0.58 -8.76
C LEU A 151 -14.92 -0.77 -9.46
N ILE A 152 -14.91 -1.89 -8.73
CA ILE A 152 -15.20 -3.22 -9.29
C ILE A 152 -16.68 -3.32 -9.72
N GLN A 153 -17.60 -2.81 -8.90
CA GLN A 153 -19.03 -2.95 -9.13
C GLN A 153 -19.57 -1.92 -10.13
N ASN A 154 -19.08 -0.68 -10.05
CA ASN A 154 -19.65 0.48 -10.73
C ASN A 154 -18.68 1.16 -11.70
N GLY A 155 -17.42 0.72 -11.79
CA GLY A 155 -16.39 1.34 -12.64
C GLY A 155 -16.70 1.33 -14.14
N TRP A 156 -17.61 0.46 -14.60
CA TRP A 156 -18.10 0.48 -15.98
C TRP A 156 -19.13 1.58 -16.25
N ALA A 157 -19.89 2.00 -15.22
CA ALA A 157 -20.94 3.01 -15.34
C ALA A 157 -20.40 4.43 -15.11
N ASP A 158 -19.48 4.59 -14.16
CA ASP A 158 -18.82 5.87 -13.87
C ASP A 158 -17.33 5.67 -13.54
N PRO A 159 -16.48 5.39 -14.55
CA PRO A 159 -15.05 5.14 -14.35
C PRO A 159 -14.30 6.35 -13.80
N THR A 160 -14.80 7.57 -14.01
CA THR A 160 -14.07 8.78 -13.60
C THR A 160 -14.29 9.07 -12.13
N SER A 161 -15.54 8.99 -11.65
CA SER A 161 -15.86 9.23 -10.23
C SER A 161 -15.31 8.13 -9.34
N THR A 162 -15.55 6.86 -9.68
CA THR A 162 -15.06 5.71 -8.91
C THR A 162 -13.53 5.68 -8.81
N LEU A 163 -12.83 6.09 -9.89
CA LEU A 163 -11.39 6.22 -9.88
C LEU A 163 -10.89 7.44 -9.08
N ASP A 164 -11.59 8.57 -9.12
CA ASP A 164 -11.26 9.75 -8.30
C ASP A 164 -11.36 9.43 -6.80
N ASP A 165 -12.44 8.75 -6.40
CA ASP A 165 -12.66 8.30 -5.02
C ASP A 165 -11.59 7.31 -4.57
N LEU A 166 -11.26 6.34 -5.42
CA LEU A 166 -10.15 5.44 -5.14
C LEU A 166 -8.86 6.23 -4.91
N CYS A 167 -8.52 7.16 -5.80
CA CYS A 167 -7.30 7.93 -5.70
C CYS A 167 -7.19 8.78 -4.42
N ARG A 168 -8.30 9.36 -3.98
CA ARG A 168 -8.40 10.07 -2.70
C ARG A 168 -8.19 9.12 -1.52
N SER A 169 -8.88 7.99 -1.51
CA SER A 169 -8.80 6.99 -0.44
C SER A 169 -7.39 6.45 -0.26
N VAL A 170 -6.70 6.07 -1.36
CA VAL A 170 -5.30 5.63 -1.29
C VAL A 170 -4.40 6.73 -0.75
N THR A 171 -4.60 7.97 -1.19
CA THR A 171 -3.76 9.10 -0.78
C THR A 171 -3.88 9.36 0.71
N LEU A 172 -5.10 9.32 1.25
CA LEU A 172 -5.34 9.44 2.70
C LEU A 172 -4.71 8.29 3.47
N TYR A 173 -4.88 7.07 2.96
CA TYR A 173 -4.31 5.86 3.54
C TYR A 173 -2.78 5.91 3.61
N ASP A 174 -2.13 6.23 2.50
CA ASP A 174 -0.69 6.30 2.39
C ASP A 174 -0.12 7.42 3.29
N LYS A 175 -0.75 8.60 3.29
CA LYS A 175 -0.37 9.71 4.18
C LYS A 175 -0.49 9.35 5.66
N CYS A 176 -1.51 8.59 6.05
CA CYS A 176 -1.65 8.12 7.42
C CYS A 176 -0.48 7.19 7.81
N TYR A 177 -0.18 6.19 6.99
CA TYR A 177 0.90 5.23 7.27
C TYR A 177 2.26 5.91 7.33
N ILE A 178 2.56 6.82 6.40
CA ILE A 178 3.79 7.63 6.44
C ILE A 178 3.83 8.47 7.73
N GLY A 179 2.73 9.14 8.08
CA GLY A 179 2.65 9.98 9.28
C GLY A 179 2.83 9.20 10.58
N GLN A 180 2.17 8.05 10.72
CA GLN A 180 2.32 7.19 11.91
C GLN A 180 3.68 6.51 11.95
N SER A 181 4.25 6.15 10.80
CA SER A 181 5.61 5.60 10.74
C SER A 181 6.66 6.65 11.10
N ASP A 182 6.47 7.92 10.77
CA ASP A 182 7.38 8.97 11.24
C ASP A 182 7.34 9.11 12.76
N VAL A 183 6.14 9.09 13.35
CA VAL A 183 5.96 9.19 14.81
C VAL A 183 6.62 8.03 15.56
N HIS A 184 6.52 6.80 15.04
CA HIS A 184 6.93 5.59 15.78
C HIS A 184 8.25 4.97 15.32
N CYS A 185 8.58 5.10 14.04
CA CYS A 185 9.76 4.50 13.39
C CYS A 185 10.79 5.52 12.92
N GLY A 186 10.51 6.82 13.10
CA GLY A 186 11.42 7.89 12.72
C GLY A 186 11.74 7.91 11.22
N GLN A 187 12.90 8.50 10.90
CA GLN A 187 13.20 8.93 9.54
C GLN A 187 13.28 7.78 8.53
N LYS A 188 13.93 6.67 8.88
CA LYS A 188 14.09 5.53 7.97
C LYS A 188 12.76 4.85 7.69
N GLY A 189 11.89 4.72 8.70
CA GLY A 189 10.56 4.12 8.56
C GLY A 189 9.67 4.89 7.58
N TRP A 190 9.50 6.20 7.76
CA TRP A 190 8.61 6.96 6.87
C TRP A 190 9.20 7.13 5.47
N LYS A 191 10.53 7.26 5.32
CA LYS A 191 11.19 7.31 4.01
C LYS A 191 10.98 6.02 3.23
N PHE A 192 11.08 4.87 3.90
CA PHE A 192 10.80 3.57 3.30
C PHE A 192 9.36 3.52 2.77
N LEU A 193 8.37 3.94 3.58
CA LEU A 193 6.97 3.96 3.15
C LEU A 193 6.70 4.96 2.03
N LEU A 194 7.36 6.12 2.03
CA LEU A 194 7.27 7.09 0.96
C LEU A 194 7.77 6.52 -0.37
N GLN A 195 8.90 5.80 -0.36
CA GLN A 195 9.45 5.13 -1.54
C GLN A 195 8.52 4.01 -2.05
N LEU A 196 8.01 3.19 -1.12
CA LEU A 196 7.03 2.15 -1.43
C LEU A 196 5.78 2.74 -2.10
N ASN A 197 5.22 3.81 -1.53
CA ASN A 197 4.01 4.45 -2.06
C ASN A 197 4.26 5.08 -3.42
N THR A 198 5.35 5.82 -3.58
CA THR A 198 5.78 6.39 -4.86
C THR A 198 5.84 5.34 -5.97
N ARG A 199 6.51 4.20 -5.70
CA ARG A 199 6.61 3.11 -6.68
C ARG A 199 5.24 2.54 -7.03
N ASN A 200 4.43 2.25 -6.03
CA ASN A 200 3.09 1.70 -6.24
C ASN A 200 2.19 2.63 -7.05
N SER A 201 2.18 3.92 -6.72
CA SER A 201 1.42 4.95 -7.40
C SER A 201 1.72 5.02 -8.89
N MET A 202 2.99 4.95 -9.28
CA MET A 202 3.38 4.94 -10.70
C MET A 202 2.85 3.71 -11.44
N VAL A 203 2.95 2.52 -10.84
CA VAL A 203 2.49 1.30 -11.49
C VAL A 203 0.96 1.25 -11.53
N LEU A 204 0.26 1.75 -10.51
CA LEU A 204 -1.21 1.89 -10.55
C LEU A 204 -1.66 2.77 -11.71
N VAL A 205 -1.02 3.92 -11.90
CA VAL A 205 -1.26 4.80 -13.06
C VAL A 205 -1.00 4.07 -14.37
N GLN A 206 0.10 3.32 -14.46
CA GLN A 206 0.42 2.53 -15.64
C GLN A 206 -0.67 1.49 -15.95
N LEU A 207 -1.11 0.74 -14.95
CA LEU A 207 -2.15 -0.29 -15.13
C LEU A 207 -3.50 0.32 -15.52
N LEU A 208 -3.90 1.41 -14.88
CA LEU A 208 -5.11 2.16 -15.24
C LEU A 208 -5.07 2.63 -16.69
N SER A 209 -3.94 3.19 -17.14
CA SER A 209 -3.76 3.61 -18.53
C SER A 209 -3.80 2.45 -19.55
N GLN A 210 -3.57 1.22 -19.09
CA GLN A 210 -3.62 0.01 -19.92
C GLN A 210 -4.99 -0.69 -19.89
N SER A 211 -5.90 -0.25 -19.01
CA SER A 211 -7.28 -0.73 -18.92
C SER A 211 -8.17 -0.04 -19.95
N ALA A 212 -9.12 -0.76 -20.55
CA ALA A 212 -9.99 -0.15 -21.54
C ALA A 212 -11.10 0.61 -20.82
N GLY A 213 -11.00 1.94 -20.77
CA GLY A 213 -12.05 2.78 -20.17
C GLY A 213 -11.53 4.05 -19.51
N VAL A 214 -10.23 4.11 -19.15
CA VAL A 214 -9.63 5.29 -18.52
C VAL A 214 -8.77 6.04 -19.53
N ASN A 215 -9.39 6.90 -20.33
CA ASN A 215 -8.68 7.75 -21.31
C ASN A 215 -8.04 8.99 -20.65
N VAL A 216 -8.55 9.39 -19.48
CA VAL A 216 -8.07 10.54 -18.71
C VAL A 216 -7.95 10.11 -17.25
N ILE A 217 -6.79 10.34 -16.66
CA ILE A 217 -6.54 10.08 -15.25
C ILE A 217 -7.13 11.24 -14.43
N PRO A 218 -8.02 10.98 -13.45
CA PRO A 218 -8.63 12.01 -12.61
C PRO A 218 -7.59 12.89 -11.90
N TRP A 219 -7.98 14.12 -11.58
CA TRP A 219 -7.10 15.08 -10.89
C TRP A 219 -6.59 14.53 -9.55
N ALA A 220 -7.42 13.83 -8.77
CA ALA A 220 -6.98 13.26 -7.49
C ALA A 220 -5.84 12.23 -7.66
N CYS A 221 -5.75 11.60 -8.82
CA CYS A 221 -4.68 10.66 -9.15
C CYS A 221 -3.43 11.35 -9.72
N GLN A 222 -3.47 12.64 -10.07
CA GLN A 222 -2.30 13.34 -10.62
C GLN A 222 -1.14 13.41 -9.62
N GLN A 223 -1.44 13.48 -8.32
CA GLN A 223 -0.41 13.44 -7.27
C GLN A 223 0.47 12.18 -7.35
N TRP A 224 -0.05 11.08 -7.90
CA TRP A 224 0.71 9.84 -8.11
C TRP A 224 1.73 9.92 -9.24
N LYS A 225 1.60 10.92 -10.13
CA LYS A 225 2.56 11.22 -11.19
C LYS A 225 3.67 12.16 -10.73
N HIS A 226 3.48 12.85 -9.60
CA HIS A 226 4.38 13.88 -9.08
C HIS A 226 4.92 13.47 -7.69
N PRO A 227 5.85 12.49 -7.64
CA PRO A 227 6.38 11.99 -6.37
C PRO A 227 7.13 13.04 -5.55
N VAL A 228 7.64 14.09 -6.21
CA VAL A 228 8.27 15.24 -5.55
C VAL A 228 7.24 16.02 -4.73
N GLU A 229 6.10 16.39 -5.32
CA GLU A 229 5.01 17.09 -4.61
C GLU A 229 4.43 16.24 -3.47
N TYR A 230 4.37 14.92 -3.69
CA TYR A 230 3.93 13.97 -2.68
C TYR A 230 4.89 13.91 -1.48
N ALA A 231 6.20 13.99 -1.72
CA ALA A 231 7.22 14.09 -0.68
C ALA A 231 7.23 15.47 0.02
N GLU A 232 6.99 16.55 -0.73
CA GLU A 232 6.92 17.92 -0.22
C GLU A 232 5.82 18.10 0.80
N TRP A 233 4.65 17.46 0.62
CA TRP A 233 3.58 17.46 1.64
C TRP A 233 4.11 17.00 3.01
N HIS A 234 4.95 15.97 3.05
CA HIS A 234 5.50 15.48 4.30
C HIS A 234 6.54 16.44 4.88
N ALA A 235 7.39 17.03 4.03
CA ALA A 235 8.35 18.05 4.45
C ALA A 235 7.64 19.28 5.06
N GLN A 236 6.54 19.73 4.45
CA GLN A 236 5.70 20.81 4.99
C GLN A 236 5.08 20.43 6.35
N ARG A 237 4.59 19.20 6.50
CA ARG A 237 4.08 18.69 7.79
C ARG A 237 5.16 18.76 8.87
N LEU A 238 6.37 18.25 8.59
CA LEU A 238 7.49 18.29 9.54
C LEU A 238 7.87 19.73 9.92
N SER A 239 7.90 20.65 8.95
CA SER A 239 8.15 22.08 9.18
C SER A 239 7.09 22.70 10.11
N ASN A 240 5.81 22.42 9.86
CA ASN A 240 4.70 22.97 10.64
C ASN A 240 4.65 22.39 12.06
N SER A 241 4.96 21.10 12.24
CA SER A 241 5.10 20.48 13.56
C SER A 241 6.23 21.12 14.36
N ASN A 242 7.41 21.33 13.74
CA ASN A 242 8.54 22.00 14.40
C ASN A 242 8.23 23.46 14.77
N PHE A 243 7.43 24.17 13.98
CA PHE A 243 6.95 25.50 14.31
C PHE A 243 6.04 25.50 15.55
N GLY A 244 5.10 24.55 15.62
CA GLY A 244 4.20 24.39 16.78
C GLY A 244 4.93 24.09 18.10
N TYR A 245 5.95 23.22 18.06
CA TYR A 245 6.81 22.92 19.22
C TYR A 245 7.64 24.13 19.67
N LYS A 246 8.19 24.91 18.73
CA LYS A 246 8.94 26.13 19.08
C LYS A 246 8.04 27.17 19.75
N VAL A 247 6.82 27.37 19.25
CA VAL A 247 5.86 28.32 19.83
C VAL A 247 5.43 27.90 21.23
N THR A 248 5.16 26.61 21.47
CA THR A 248 4.80 26.11 22.80
C THR A 248 5.94 26.20 23.80
N ILE A 249 7.18 25.89 23.40
CA ILE A 249 8.36 26.06 24.27
C ILE A 249 8.60 27.54 24.61
N SER A 250 8.46 28.43 23.63
CA SER A 250 8.57 29.88 23.85
C SER A 250 7.49 30.41 24.79
N LEU A 251 6.24 29.95 24.66
CA LEU A 251 5.14 30.32 25.56
C LEU A 251 5.33 29.77 26.97
N LEU A 252 5.84 28.54 27.11
CA LEU A 252 6.19 27.97 28.42
C LEU A 252 7.32 28.73 29.09
N HIS A 253 8.37 29.11 28.35
CA HIS A 253 9.44 29.94 28.88
C HIS A 253 8.94 31.33 29.30
N LEU A 254 8.04 31.93 28.50
CA LEU A 254 7.44 33.22 28.84
C LEU A 254 6.57 33.13 30.10
N ALA A 255 5.78 32.05 30.25
CA ALA A 255 4.95 31.80 31.41
C ALA A 255 5.77 31.53 32.68
N VAL A 256 6.87 30.77 32.58
CA VAL A 256 7.81 30.53 33.69
C VAL A 256 8.51 31.83 34.11
N LEU A 257 8.91 32.67 33.16
CA LEU A 257 9.48 33.98 33.45
C LEU A 257 8.46 34.90 34.14
N LEU A 258 7.24 34.99 33.62
CA LEU A 258 6.18 35.81 34.23
C LEU A 258 5.81 35.34 35.65
N ALA A 259 5.80 34.03 35.90
CA ALA A 259 5.56 33.46 37.22
C ALA A 259 6.72 33.70 38.22
N ALA A 260 7.93 33.99 37.75
CA ALA A 260 9.08 34.32 38.60
C ALA A 260 9.12 35.81 39.02
N PHE A 261 8.29 36.65 38.41
CA PHE A 261 8.18 38.08 38.70
C PHE A 261 6.92 38.47 39.50
N LEU A 262 6.09 37.49 39.88
CA LEU A 262 4.95 37.61 40.79
C LEU A 262 5.29 37.01 42.15
#